data_AF-A0A945KYJ5-F1
#
_entry.id   AF-A0A945KYJ5-F1
#
_cell.length_a   1.000
_cell.length_b   1.000
_cell.length_c   1.000
_cell.angle_alpha   90.00
_cell.angle_beta   90.00
_cell.angle_gamma   90.00
#
_symmetry.space_group_name_H-M   'P 1'
#
loop_
_entity.id
_entity.type
_entity.pdbx_description
1 polymer ?
#
loop_
_entity_poly.entity_id
_entity_poly.type
_entity_poly.pdbx_seq_one_letter_code
_entity_poly.pdbx_strand_id
1 'polypeptide(L)' 'MGGLKNLSQWLTWQENLHSQEIDLGLERIQCVYTKLFPNGVPFATITVAGTNGKGST' A
#
# COMPACT_ATOMS: atom_id res chain seq x y z
N MET A 1 4.10 18.25 15.83
CA MET A 1 3.06 17.21 15.79
C MET A 1 3.72 15.89 16.17
N GLY A 2 3.19 15.17 17.17
CA GLY A 2 3.78 13.91 17.60
C GLY A 2 3.57 12.84 16.54
N GLY A 3 4.65 12.33 15.94
CA GLY A 3 4.58 11.22 15.00
C GLY A 3 4.06 9.94 15.67
N LEU A 4 3.55 9.02 14.86
CA LEU A 4 3.17 7.67 15.26
C LEU A 4 4.46 6.94 15.67
N LYS A 5 4.58 6.55 16.94
CA LYS A 5 5.85 6.14 17.56
C LYS A 5 6.09 4.63 17.55
N ASN A 6 5.07 3.84 17.23
CA ASN A 6 5.17 2.39 17.19
C ASN A 6 4.23 1.81 16.11
N LEU A 7 4.40 0.53 15.83
CA LEU A 7 3.63 -0.20 14.82
C LEU A 7 2.12 -0.12 15.10
N SER A 8 1.70 -0.35 16.34
CA SER A 8 0.27 -0.35 16.69
C SER A 8 -0.40 0.99 16.42
N GLN A 9 0.26 2.11 16.78
CA GLN A 9 -0.24 3.45 16.47
C GLN A 9 -0.34 3.68 14.96
N TRP A 10 0.63 3.17 14.20
CA TRP A 10 0.64 3.29 12.75
C TRP A 10 -0.47 2.47 12.06
N LEU A 11 -0.76 1.27 12.57
CA LEU A 11 -1.85 0.42 12.10
C LEU A 11 -3.21 1.04 12.41
N THR A 12 -3.45 1.47 13.66
CA THR A 12 -4.71 2.12 14.05
C THR A 12 -4.99 3.36 13.22
N TRP A 13 -3.96 4.17 12.91
CA TRP A 13 -4.15 5.34 12.06
C TRP A 13 -4.56 4.95 10.62
N GLN A 14 -3.94 3.93 10.02
CA GLN A 14 -4.28 3.51 8.65
C GLN A 14 -5.70 2.95 8.53
N GLU A 15 -6.13 2.14 9.50
CA GLU A 15 -7.47 1.54 9.52
C GLU A 15 -8.60 2.58 9.54
N ASN A 16 -8.30 3.81 9.99
CA ASN A 16 -9.28 4.90 10.11
C ASN A 16 -9.05 6.05 9.12
N LEU A 17 -8.03 5.96 8.25
CA LEU A 17 -7.63 7.08 7.40
C LEU A 17 -8.60 7.35 6.25
N HIS A 18 -9.16 6.29 5.64
CA HIS A 18 -10.03 6.38 4.47
C HIS A 18 -11.48 6.07 4.85
N SER A 19 -12.43 6.80 4.26
CA SER A 19 -13.86 6.65 4.57
C SER A 19 -14.48 5.34 4.05
N GLN A 20 -13.83 4.71 3.08
CA GLN A 20 -14.17 3.38 2.58
C GLN A 20 -13.02 2.41 2.84
N GLU A 21 -13.33 1.23 3.37
CA GLU A 21 -12.36 0.18 3.66
C GLU A 21 -11.72 -0.37 2.38
N ILE A 22 -12.52 -0.58 1.32
CA ILE A 22 -12.05 -1.00 -0.01
C ILE A 22 -12.54 0.01 -1.04
N ASP A 23 -11.61 0.74 -1.63
CA ASP A 23 -11.84 1.68 -2.74
C ASP A 23 -10.96 1.25 -3.91
N LEU A 24 -11.55 0.57 -4.89
CA LEU A 24 -10.85 0.04 -6.05
C LEU A 24 -10.59 1.14 -7.07
N GLY A 25 -9.32 1.32 -7.42
CA GLY A 25 -8.86 2.32 -8.38
C GLY A 25 -7.36 2.52 -8.22
N LEU A 26 -6.67 2.93 -9.28
CA LEU A 26 -5.21 3.11 -9.25
C LEU A 26 -4.81 4.59 -9.23
N GLU A 27 -5.74 5.50 -9.49
CA GLU A 27 -5.47 6.93 -9.73
C GLU A 27 -4.79 7.60 -8.54
N ARG A 28 -5.31 7.37 -7.32
CA ARG A 28 -4.76 7.95 -6.09
C ARG A 28 -3.38 7.40 -5.79
N ILE A 29 -3.20 6.07 -5.89
CA ILE A 29 -1.95 5.42 -5.52
C ILE A 29 -0.85 5.59 -6.59
N GLN A 30 -1.22 5.72 -7.87
CA GLN A 30 -0.31 6.03 -8.97
C GLN A 30 0.44 7.36 -8.73
N CYS A 31 -0.27 8.37 -8.20
CA CYS A 31 0.34 9.66 -7.85
C CYS A 31 1.41 9.52 -6.76
N VAL A 32 1.17 8.67 -5.76
CA VAL A 32 2.12 8.40 -4.67
C VAL A 32 3.30 7.59 -5.19
N TYR A 33 3.04 6.52 -5.95
CA TYR A 33 4.06 5.68 -6.56
C TYR A 33 5.04 6.50 -7.40
N THR A 34 4.53 7.38 -8.28
CA THR A 34 5.37 8.21 -9.16
C THR A 34 6.28 9.16 -8.38
N LYS A 35 5.83 9.64 -7.20
CA LYS A 35 6.65 10.50 -6.33
C LYS A 35 7.76 9.74 -5.61
N LEU A 36 7.47 8.51 -5.17
CA LEU A 36 8.41 7.69 -4.41
C LEU A 36 9.41 6.95 -5.34
N PHE A 37 8.94 6.53 -6.51
CA PHE A 37 9.69 5.74 -7.48
C PHE A 37 9.63 6.39 -8.88
N PRO A 38 10.15 7.61 -9.05
CA PRO A 38 10.06 8.34 -10.32
C PRO A 38 10.74 7.64 -11.50
N ASN A 39 11.71 6.76 -11.22
CA ASN A 39 12.43 5.96 -12.21
C ASN A 39 12.07 4.47 -12.15
N GLY A 40 10.94 4.13 -11.51
CA GLY A 40 10.57 2.74 -11.21
C GLY A 40 11.34 2.16 -10.02
N VAL A 41 10.95 0.95 -9.63
CA VAL A 41 11.61 0.20 -8.56
C VAL A 41 12.92 -0.44 -9.05
N PRO A 42 14.01 -0.44 -8.28
CA PRO A 42 15.33 -0.90 -8.73
C PRO A 42 15.50 -2.43 -8.62
N PHE A 43 14.42 -3.20 -8.79
CA PHE A 43 14.42 -4.65 -8.63
C PHE A 43 13.37 -5.31 -9.51
N ALA A 44 13.59 -6.59 -9.83
CA ALA A 44 12.62 -7.41 -10.56
C ALA A 44 11.35 -7.56 -9.72
N THR A 45 10.18 -7.43 -10.37
CA THR A 45 8.87 -7.55 -9.73
C THR A 45 8.11 -8.72 -10.35
N ILE A 46 7.58 -9.59 -9.49
CA ILE A 46 6.65 -10.66 -9.86
C ILE A 46 5.33 -10.36 -9.15
N THR A 47 4.23 -10.30 -9.91
CA THR A 47 2.89 -10.07 -9.37
C THR A 47 2.08 -11.35 -9.46
N VAL A 48 1.63 -11.86 -8.31
CA VAL A 48 0.82 -13.09 -8.22
C VAL A 48 -0.62 -12.71 -7.87
N ALA A 49 -1.56 -13.02 -8.76
CA ALA A 49 -3.00 -12.83 -8.55
C ALA A 49 -3.72 -14.18 -8.47
N GLY A 50 -4.92 -14.21 -7.90
CA GLY A 50 -5.76 -15.41 -7.84
C GLY A 50 -6.63 -15.47 -6.59
N THR A 51 -7.63 -16.36 -6.59
CA THR A 51 -8.55 -16.53 -5.47
C THR A 51 -7.86 -17.22 -4.29
N ASN A 52 -7.17 -18.33 -4.54
CA ASN A 52 -6.51 -19.17 -3.54
C ASN A 52 -5.02 -19.38 -3.87
N GLY A 53 -4.18 -19.71 -2.88
CA GLY A 53 -2.77 -20.09 -3.11
C GLY A 53 -1.76 -18.94 -3.27
N LYS A 54 -2.17 -17.67 -3.14
CA LYS A 54 -1.31 -16.47 -3.30
C LYS A 54 -0.12 -16.41 -2.32
N GLY A 55 -0.26 -16.96 -1.12
CA GLY A 55 0.80 -16.95 -0.10
C GLY A 55 1.76 -18.13 -0.18
N SER A 56 1.40 -19.18 -0.93
CA SER A 56 2.18 -20.41 -1.06
C SER A 56 2.88 -20.58 -2.42
N THR A 57 2.59 -19.68 -3.37
CA THR A 57 3.19 -19.62 -4.72
C THR A 57 4.21 -18.50 -4.75
#